data_AF-A0A8T1VJG0-F1
#
_entry.id   AF-A0A8T1VJG0-F1
#
_cell.length_a   1.000
_cell.length_b   1.000
_cell.length_c   1.000
_cell.angle_alpha   90.00
_cell.angle_beta   90.00
_cell.angle_gamma   90.00
#
_symmetry.space_group_name_H-M   'P 1'
#
loop_
_entity.id
_entity.type
_entity.pdbx_description
1 polymer ?
#
loop_
_entity_poly.entity_id
_entity_poly.type
_entity_poly.pdbx_seq_one_letter_code
_entity_poly.pdbx_strand_id
1 'polypeptide(L)'
;MSYTENKVTITHTMAQKDLAPEIKNGRNDLVSTLSLKSSSGVKMYNVNVANPTGKIDNLGQAVAVYVDASDYGFYGCNFTGYQDTLCAHKGRELYSRSYISGAVDYIFGMKANAWFESCDFETVGKGWITANGNRDTNLSEYVFNRARVFGSSGNGSTYLGRPWNPYARVVWQNSELSDVVNPAGWAIWDSATSTADVTFKEFNNSGAGAATDKGPPSAVS
;
A
#
# COMPACT_ATOMS: atom_id res chain seq x y z
N MET A 1 4.48 0.25 -21.99
CA MET A 1 3.21 0.66 -21.35
C MET A 1 3.56 1.64 -20.26
N SER A 2 3.07 2.89 -20.36
CA SER A 2 3.24 3.94 -19.36
C SER A 2 1.88 4.30 -18.76
N TYR A 3 1.81 4.50 -17.44
CA TYR A 3 0.59 4.97 -16.77
C TYR A 3 0.27 6.43 -17.10
N THR A 4 1.24 7.20 -17.62
CA THR A 4 1.07 8.62 -17.96
C THR A 4 0.17 8.87 -19.17
N GLU A 5 -0.09 7.83 -19.96
CA GLU A 5 -0.86 7.91 -21.22
C GLU A 5 -2.29 7.38 -21.07
N ASN A 6 -2.68 7.01 -19.84
CA ASN A 6 -3.99 6.45 -19.56
C ASN A 6 -5.09 7.46 -19.86
N LYS A 7 -6.13 7.03 -20.59
CA LYS A 7 -7.25 7.88 -21.01
C LYS A 7 -8.56 7.61 -20.26
N VAL A 8 -8.59 6.56 -19.43
CA VAL A 8 -9.79 6.12 -18.72
C VAL A 8 -9.56 6.27 -17.22
N THR A 9 -10.50 6.93 -16.55
CA THR A 9 -10.52 7.06 -15.09
C THR A 9 -11.85 6.58 -14.55
N ILE A 10 -11.82 5.58 -13.67
CA ILE A 10 -12.94 5.13 -12.86
C ILE A 10 -12.83 5.85 -11.51
N THR A 11 -13.89 6.54 -11.08
CA THR A 11 -13.88 7.31 -9.83
C THR A 11 -15.12 7.06 -9.00
N HIS A 12 -14.94 6.98 -7.68
CA HIS A 12 -16.03 6.96 -6.71
C HIS A 12 -15.56 7.58 -5.40
N THR A 13 -16.34 8.50 -4.84
CA THR A 13 -16.00 9.20 -3.60
C THR A 13 -16.80 8.61 -2.46
N MET A 14 -16.15 7.77 -1.67
CA MET A 14 -16.76 7.17 -0.48
C MET A 14 -15.68 6.81 0.53
N ALA A 15 -15.91 7.13 1.80
CA ALA A 15 -15.07 6.68 2.91
C ALA A 15 -15.89 5.87 3.91
N GLN A 16 -15.18 5.17 4.79
CA GLN A 16 -15.80 4.39 5.86
C GLN A 16 -16.69 5.24 6.78
N LYS A 17 -16.39 6.52 7.01
CA LYS A 17 -17.26 7.44 7.76
C LYS A 17 -18.66 7.58 7.16
N ASP A 18 -18.82 7.32 5.86
CA ASP A 18 -20.09 7.48 5.14
C ASP A 18 -20.96 6.20 5.22
N LEU A 19 -20.41 5.09 5.72
CA LEU A 19 -21.17 3.88 6.00
C LEU A 19 -21.99 4.06 7.28
N ALA A 20 -23.18 3.47 7.28
CA ALA A 20 -24.02 3.42 8.46
C ALA A 20 -23.28 2.76 9.65
N PRO A 21 -23.41 3.28 10.89
CA PRO A 21 -22.63 2.82 12.04
C PRO A 21 -22.75 1.32 12.35
N GLU A 22 -23.87 0.69 12.01
CA GLU A 22 -24.17 -0.74 12.19
C GLU A 22 -23.38 -1.65 11.24
N ILE A 23 -22.88 -1.12 10.11
CA ILE A 23 -22.08 -1.90 9.16
C ILE A 23 -20.69 -2.10 9.74
N LYS A 24 -20.42 -3.28 10.30
CA LYS A 24 -19.11 -3.61 10.90
C LYS A 24 -18.18 -4.39 9.97
N ASN A 25 -18.74 -5.16 9.03
CA ASN A 25 -18.00 -6.10 8.20
C ASN A 25 -17.90 -5.62 6.74
N GLY A 26 -16.84 -6.02 6.06
CA GLY A 26 -16.66 -5.74 4.63
C GLY A 26 -16.54 -4.26 4.26
N ARG A 27 -16.28 -3.39 5.23
CA ARG A 27 -16.30 -1.93 5.04
C ARG A 27 -15.37 -1.46 3.91
N ASN A 28 -14.19 -2.05 3.78
CA ASN A 28 -13.23 -1.73 2.70
C ASN A 28 -13.75 -2.08 1.30
N ASP A 29 -14.41 -3.22 1.16
CA ASP A 29 -15.03 -3.65 -0.10
C ASP A 29 -16.17 -2.69 -0.47
N LEU A 30 -17.02 -2.36 0.51
CA LEU A 30 -18.19 -1.49 0.32
C LEU A 30 -17.86 -0.05 -0.08
N VAL A 31 -16.72 0.50 0.36
CA VAL A 31 -16.30 1.87 0.03
C VAL A 31 -15.35 1.93 -1.17
N SER A 32 -15.01 0.78 -1.77
CA SER A 32 -14.05 0.73 -2.85
C SER A 32 -14.60 1.32 -4.15
N THR A 33 -13.80 2.10 -4.87
CA THR A 33 -14.16 2.54 -6.23
C THR A 33 -14.24 1.36 -7.20
N LEU A 34 -13.34 0.39 -7.07
CA LEU A 34 -13.34 -0.84 -7.85
C LEU A 34 -13.03 -2.04 -6.94
N SER A 35 -13.97 -2.96 -6.85
CA SER A 35 -13.80 -4.25 -6.16
C SER A 35 -13.67 -5.38 -7.17
N LEU A 36 -12.58 -6.16 -7.08
CA LEU A 36 -12.24 -7.23 -8.01
C LEU A 36 -12.23 -8.58 -7.29
N LYS A 37 -13.28 -9.37 -7.52
CA LYS A 37 -13.56 -10.63 -6.78
C LYS A 37 -13.75 -11.85 -7.68
N SER A 38 -13.48 -11.73 -8.98
CA SER A 38 -13.45 -12.86 -9.91
C SER A 38 -12.47 -13.93 -9.40
N SER A 39 -12.80 -15.21 -9.54
CA SER A 39 -12.04 -16.29 -8.89
C SER A 39 -10.55 -16.33 -9.26
N SER A 40 -10.17 -15.91 -10.47
CA SER A 40 -8.78 -15.70 -10.88
C SER A 40 -8.66 -14.92 -12.21
N GLY A 41 -7.44 -14.51 -12.55
CA GLY A 41 -7.07 -14.20 -13.95
C GLY A 41 -7.41 -12.80 -14.45
N VAL A 42 -7.82 -11.88 -13.58
CA VAL A 42 -8.08 -10.49 -13.98
C VAL A 42 -6.78 -9.83 -14.44
N LYS A 43 -6.82 -9.20 -15.61
CA LYS A 43 -5.73 -8.37 -16.12
C LYS A 43 -6.26 -7.00 -16.50
N MET A 44 -5.67 -5.96 -15.94
CA MET A 44 -6.03 -4.57 -16.21
C MET A 44 -4.82 -3.85 -16.81
N TYR A 45 -5.08 -3.09 -17.87
CA TYR A 45 -4.06 -2.36 -18.62
C TYR A 45 -4.49 -0.91 -18.78
N ASN A 46 -3.62 0.03 -18.43
CA ASN A 46 -3.78 1.45 -18.78
C ASN A 46 -5.09 2.12 -18.30
N VAL A 47 -5.54 1.75 -17.10
CA VAL A 47 -6.73 2.33 -16.46
C VAL A 47 -6.33 3.04 -15.17
N ASN A 48 -6.94 4.20 -14.94
CA ASN A 48 -6.87 4.91 -13.67
C ASN A 48 -8.07 4.54 -12.81
N VAL A 49 -7.85 4.32 -11.51
CA VAL A 49 -8.89 4.15 -10.50
C VAL A 49 -8.60 5.09 -9.34
N ALA A 50 -9.59 5.90 -8.96
CA ALA A 50 -9.40 6.97 -7.99
C ALA A 50 -10.52 7.02 -6.96
N ASN A 51 -10.15 7.14 -5.68
CA ASN A 51 -11.06 7.57 -4.62
C ASN A 51 -10.61 8.96 -4.12
N PRO A 52 -11.27 10.06 -4.54
CA PRO A 52 -10.77 11.42 -4.33
C PRO A 52 -11.17 12.02 -2.96
N THR A 53 -11.60 11.20 -1.99
CA THR A 53 -12.14 11.66 -0.70
C THR A 53 -11.14 12.51 0.13
N GLY A 54 -9.84 12.35 -0.09
CA GLY A 54 -8.81 13.14 0.59
C GLY A 54 -8.62 12.78 2.08
N LYS A 55 -7.99 13.67 2.84
CA LYS A 55 -7.71 13.46 4.28
C LYS A 55 -8.98 13.58 5.12
N ILE A 56 -9.23 12.59 5.97
CA ILE A 56 -10.28 12.59 6.99
C ILE A 56 -9.67 12.14 8.31
N ASP A 57 -9.98 12.83 9.41
CA ASP A 57 -9.39 12.53 10.73
C ASP A 57 -9.95 11.26 11.39
N ASN A 58 -11.24 10.97 11.21
CA ASN A 58 -11.93 9.83 11.84
C ASN A 58 -12.65 8.96 10.80
N LEU A 59 -12.40 7.64 10.82
CA LEU A 59 -12.94 6.66 9.85
C LEU A 59 -12.67 7.07 8.38
N GLY A 60 -11.44 7.53 8.12
CA GLY A 60 -11.02 8.13 6.85
C GLY A 60 -10.66 7.16 5.73
N GLN A 61 -10.73 5.84 5.97
CA GLN A 61 -10.40 4.84 4.97
C GLN A 61 -11.29 4.99 3.72
N ALA A 62 -10.67 5.17 2.56
CA ALA A 62 -11.34 5.45 1.29
C ALA A 62 -10.62 4.70 0.16
N VAL A 63 -11.11 3.49 -0.12
CA VAL A 63 -10.42 2.53 -1.00
C VAL A 63 -10.64 2.89 -2.46
N ALA A 64 -9.57 2.92 -3.26
CA ALA A 64 -9.68 3.01 -4.71
C ALA A 64 -9.84 1.62 -5.33
N VAL A 65 -8.97 0.68 -4.97
CA VAL A 65 -8.99 -0.69 -5.51
C VAL A 65 -8.97 -1.72 -4.39
N TYR A 66 -9.89 -2.68 -4.43
CA TYR A 66 -9.95 -3.83 -3.53
C TYR A 66 -9.75 -5.14 -4.34
N VAL A 67 -8.74 -5.93 -3.99
CA VAL A 67 -8.35 -7.16 -4.70
C VAL A 67 -8.48 -8.38 -3.80
N ASP A 68 -9.39 -9.31 -4.12
CA ASP A 68 -9.75 -10.43 -3.22
C ASP A 68 -9.66 -11.82 -3.88
N ALA A 69 -8.76 -11.96 -4.86
CA ALA A 69 -8.52 -13.23 -5.54
C ALA A 69 -7.13 -13.30 -6.17
N SER A 70 -6.76 -14.49 -6.66
CA SER A 70 -5.41 -14.78 -7.13
C SER A 70 -5.23 -14.59 -8.64
N ASP A 71 -3.97 -14.50 -9.06
CA ASP A 71 -3.54 -14.43 -10.46
C ASP A 71 -4.03 -13.16 -11.16
N TYR A 72 -3.96 -12.05 -10.42
CA TYR A 72 -4.32 -10.73 -10.92
C TYR A 72 -3.09 -9.95 -11.38
N GLY A 73 -3.23 -9.23 -12.48
CA GLY A 73 -2.16 -8.41 -13.07
C GLY A 73 -2.62 -7.01 -13.43
N PHE A 74 -1.88 -6.00 -13.02
CA PHE A 74 -2.15 -4.59 -13.28
C PHE A 74 -0.94 -3.95 -13.95
N TYR A 75 -1.10 -3.47 -15.18
CA TYR A 75 0.01 -3.04 -16.03
C TYR A 75 -0.21 -1.61 -16.52
N GLY A 76 0.67 -0.69 -16.12
CA GLY A 76 0.49 0.71 -16.50
C GLY A 76 -0.75 1.35 -15.88
N CYS A 77 -1.21 0.87 -14.72
CA CYS A 77 -2.38 1.42 -14.06
C CYS A 77 -2.02 2.62 -13.16
N ASN A 78 -3.01 3.41 -12.81
CA ASN A 78 -2.88 4.50 -11.84
C ASN A 78 -3.91 4.32 -10.72
N PHE A 79 -3.48 4.15 -9.47
CA PHE A 79 -4.36 4.02 -8.32
C PHE A 79 -4.13 5.18 -7.35
N THR A 80 -5.14 6.03 -7.15
CA THR A 80 -5.00 7.26 -6.36
C THR A 80 -6.01 7.35 -5.23
N GLY A 81 -5.55 7.85 -4.08
CA GLY A 81 -6.37 8.10 -2.90
C GLY A 81 -5.58 8.81 -1.80
N TYR A 82 -6.01 8.65 -0.55
CA TYR A 82 -5.32 9.24 0.61
C TYR A 82 -5.06 8.21 1.71
N GLN A 83 -6.12 7.70 2.37
CA GLN A 83 -6.02 6.61 3.33
C GLN A 83 -6.57 5.33 2.71
N ASP A 84 -5.82 4.23 2.79
CA ASP A 84 -6.22 2.89 2.33
C ASP A 84 -6.47 2.79 0.80
N THR A 85 -5.62 3.42 -0.03
CA THR A 85 -5.84 3.51 -1.49
C THR A 85 -5.96 2.16 -2.21
N LEU A 86 -5.01 1.26 -1.98
CA LEU A 86 -4.96 -0.07 -2.60
C LEU A 86 -5.04 -1.15 -1.52
N CYS A 87 -6.15 -1.89 -1.51
CA CYS A 87 -6.28 -3.10 -0.72
C CYS A 87 -5.83 -4.31 -1.53
N ALA A 88 -4.54 -4.63 -1.49
CA ALA A 88 -3.97 -5.90 -1.95
C ALA A 88 -4.33 -7.00 -0.93
N HIS A 89 -5.60 -7.40 -0.92
CA HIS A 89 -6.20 -8.12 0.19
C HIS A 89 -5.82 -9.60 0.20
N LYS A 90 -5.93 -10.28 -0.95
CA LYS A 90 -5.81 -11.75 -1.01
C LYS A 90 -5.41 -12.26 -2.39
N GLY A 91 -4.45 -13.18 -2.41
CA GLY A 91 -4.07 -13.93 -3.61
C GLY A 91 -2.71 -13.52 -4.16
N ARG A 92 -2.31 -14.11 -5.30
CA ARG A 92 -1.12 -13.67 -6.04
C ARG A 92 -1.47 -12.47 -6.91
N GLU A 93 -0.74 -11.37 -6.72
CA GLU A 93 -1.01 -10.11 -7.39
C GLU A 93 0.28 -9.56 -7.99
N LEU A 94 0.22 -9.07 -9.23
CA LEU A 94 1.33 -8.40 -9.91
C LEU A 94 0.92 -6.99 -10.32
N TYR A 95 1.67 -5.99 -9.88
CA TYR A 95 1.56 -4.61 -10.29
C TYR A 95 2.84 -4.26 -11.04
N SER A 96 2.73 -3.84 -12.30
CA SER A 96 3.91 -3.57 -13.13
C SER A 96 3.82 -2.24 -13.84
N ARG A 97 4.85 -1.40 -13.67
CA ARG A 97 4.94 -0.06 -14.26
C ARG A 97 3.69 0.76 -13.98
N SER A 98 3.16 0.64 -12.78
CA SER A 98 1.96 1.33 -12.32
C SER A 98 2.35 2.47 -11.38
N TYR A 99 1.47 3.45 -11.26
CA TYR A 99 1.59 4.53 -10.29
C TYR A 99 0.55 4.31 -9.18
N ILE A 100 0.98 4.48 -7.92
CA ILE A 100 0.10 4.38 -6.75
C ILE A 100 0.38 5.57 -5.83
N SER A 101 -0.66 6.30 -5.42
CA SER A 101 -0.50 7.44 -4.49
C SER A 101 -1.43 7.39 -3.30
N GLY A 102 -0.93 7.90 -2.16
CA GLY A 102 -1.66 7.99 -0.91
C GLY A 102 -0.79 8.54 0.22
N ALA A 103 -1.28 8.46 1.45
CA ALA A 103 -0.62 9.00 2.63
C ALA A 103 -0.60 8.00 3.79
N VAL A 104 -1.76 7.43 4.15
CA VAL A 104 -1.91 6.56 5.33
C VAL A 104 -2.25 5.15 4.89
N ASP A 105 -1.37 4.20 5.19
CA ASP A 105 -1.55 2.76 4.93
C ASP A 105 -2.00 2.47 3.49
N TYR A 106 -1.51 3.26 2.53
CA TYR A 106 -2.16 3.34 1.23
C TYR A 106 -1.96 2.09 0.35
N ILE A 107 -1.13 1.15 0.79
CA ILE A 107 -1.06 -0.23 0.31
C ILE A 107 -1.21 -1.16 1.51
N PHE A 108 -2.31 -1.90 1.56
CA PHE A 108 -2.64 -2.73 2.73
C PHE A 108 -3.42 -3.98 2.34
N GLY A 109 -3.60 -4.89 3.29
CA GLY A 109 -4.32 -6.14 3.06
C GLY A 109 -3.80 -7.26 3.96
N MET A 110 -4.37 -8.47 3.84
CA MET A 110 -4.17 -9.51 4.87
C MET A 110 -3.48 -10.79 4.37
N LYS A 111 -3.72 -11.19 3.13
CA LYS A 111 -3.48 -12.55 2.61
C LYS A 111 -2.94 -12.55 1.16
N ALA A 112 -2.33 -11.45 0.73
CA ALA A 112 -1.82 -11.35 -0.63
C ALA A 112 -0.30 -11.57 -0.67
N ASN A 113 0.13 -12.29 -1.69
CA ASN A 113 1.51 -12.26 -2.15
C ASN A 113 1.54 -11.28 -3.33
N ALA A 114 1.88 -10.03 -3.04
CA ALA A 114 1.82 -8.93 -3.99
C ALA A 114 3.23 -8.50 -4.43
N TRP A 115 3.46 -8.52 -5.73
CA TRP A 115 4.71 -8.06 -6.34
C TRP A 115 4.49 -6.74 -7.08
N PHE A 116 5.28 -5.73 -6.73
CA PHE A 116 5.29 -4.43 -7.37
C PHE A 116 6.59 -4.26 -8.15
N GLU A 117 6.48 -4.25 -9.48
CA GLU A 117 7.59 -4.26 -10.42
C GLU A 117 7.71 -2.94 -11.17
N SER A 118 8.80 -2.20 -10.92
CA SER A 118 9.05 -0.92 -11.59
C SER A 118 7.90 0.08 -11.44
N CYS A 119 7.29 0.13 -10.26
CA CYS A 119 6.18 1.02 -9.93
C CYS A 119 6.65 2.33 -9.29
N ASP A 120 5.82 3.36 -9.45
CA ASP A 120 6.00 4.67 -8.82
C ASP A 120 5.03 4.83 -7.65
N PHE A 121 5.54 5.32 -6.53
CA PHE A 121 4.81 5.52 -5.29
C PHE A 121 4.92 6.97 -4.85
N GLU A 122 3.81 7.71 -4.93
CA GLU A 122 3.76 9.12 -4.52
C GLU A 122 3.09 9.28 -3.16
N THR A 123 3.85 9.80 -2.20
CA THR A 123 3.36 10.11 -0.86
C THR A 123 2.79 11.54 -0.81
N VAL A 124 1.46 11.64 -0.77
CA VAL A 124 0.72 12.92 -0.82
C VAL A 124 0.44 13.53 0.56
N GLY A 125 0.86 12.87 1.64
CA GLY A 125 0.68 13.34 3.01
C GLY A 125 1.53 12.57 4.00
N LYS A 126 1.51 12.95 5.29
CA LYS A 126 2.23 12.21 6.32
C LYS A 126 1.58 10.84 6.56
N GLY A 127 2.39 9.79 6.71
CA GLY A 127 1.90 8.47 7.09
C GLY A 127 2.82 7.31 6.72
N TRP A 128 2.25 6.27 6.12
CA TRP A 128 2.90 4.97 5.89
C TRP A 128 2.50 4.45 4.52
N ILE A 129 3.49 3.97 3.76
CA ILE A 129 3.24 3.37 2.45
C ILE A 129 2.50 2.04 2.61
N THR A 130 3.02 1.16 3.47
CA THR A 130 2.49 -0.19 3.63
C THR A 130 1.93 -0.47 5.01
N ALA A 131 0.81 -1.19 5.04
CA ALA A 131 0.26 -1.81 6.24
C ALA A 131 -0.09 -3.28 5.95
N ASN A 132 0.94 -4.14 5.96
CA ASN A 132 0.75 -5.57 5.76
C ASN A 132 0.09 -6.20 7.01
N GLY A 133 -1.08 -6.81 6.81
CA GLY A 133 -1.94 -7.36 7.85
C GLY A 133 -1.80 -8.85 8.08
N ASN A 134 -0.64 -9.42 7.77
CA ASN A 134 -0.40 -10.85 7.92
C ASN A 134 -0.50 -11.29 9.39
N ARG A 135 -1.25 -12.36 9.64
CA ARG A 135 -1.49 -12.92 10.98
C ARG A 135 -0.83 -14.29 11.20
N ASP A 136 -0.15 -14.82 10.20
CA ASP A 136 0.44 -16.16 10.24
C ASP A 136 1.75 -16.21 9.43
N THR A 137 2.57 -17.22 9.65
CA THR A 137 3.91 -17.40 9.11
C THR A 137 4.02 -17.46 7.59
N ASN A 138 2.97 -17.71 6.79
CA ASN A 138 3.11 -17.89 5.33
C ASN A 138 1.91 -17.38 4.48
N LEU A 139 1.11 -16.44 4.96
CA LEU A 139 -0.12 -16.03 4.25
C LEU A 139 0.02 -14.79 3.35
N SER A 140 0.97 -13.90 3.62
CA SER A 140 1.04 -12.60 2.94
C SER A 140 2.45 -12.02 2.95
N GLU A 141 2.86 -11.47 1.81
CA GLU A 141 4.14 -10.81 1.58
C GLU A 141 4.04 -9.77 0.48
N TYR A 142 4.56 -8.56 0.72
CA TYR A 142 4.66 -7.49 -0.27
C TYR A 142 6.11 -7.28 -0.68
N VAL A 143 6.40 -7.37 -1.98
CA VAL A 143 7.73 -7.12 -2.52
C VAL A 143 7.68 -5.95 -3.51
N PHE A 144 8.50 -4.94 -3.24
CA PHE A 144 8.65 -3.75 -4.06
C PHE A 144 10.03 -3.81 -4.72
N ASN A 145 10.06 -4.00 -6.03
CA ASN A 145 11.28 -4.23 -6.78
C ASN A 145 11.42 -3.19 -7.90
N ARG A 146 12.60 -2.55 -7.98
CA ARG A 146 12.88 -1.47 -8.95
C ARG A 146 11.88 -0.32 -8.86
N ALA A 147 11.34 -0.08 -7.67
CA ALA A 147 10.35 0.95 -7.43
C ALA A 147 10.98 2.34 -7.28
N ARG A 148 10.17 3.38 -7.41
CA ARG A 148 10.54 4.75 -7.02
C ARG A 148 9.55 5.28 -6.00
N VAL A 149 10.06 5.80 -4.88
CA VAL A 149 9.27 6.45 -3.83
C VAL A 149 9.62 7.93 -3.78
N PHE A 150 8.62 8.79 -3.90
CA PHE A 150 8.76 10.25 -3.86
C PHE A 150 7.51 10.91 -3.27
N GLY A 151 7.54 12.22 -3.05
CA GLY A 151 6.37 12.98 -2.62
C GLY A 151 6.71 14.41 -2.23
N SER A 152 5.69 15.27 -2.14
CA SER A 152 5.83 16.69 -1.78
C SER A 152 5.45 17.01 -0.34
N SER A 153 5.23 15.98 0.49
CA SER A 153 4.74 16.10 1.88
C SER A 153 5.83 16.49 2.90
N GLY A 154 7.04 16.80 2.41
CA GLY A 154 8.20 17.20 3.20
C GLY A 154 9.11 16.01 3.56
N ASN A 155 10.34 16.33 3.97
CA ASN A 155 11.36 15.32 4.26
C ASN A 155 10.96 14.48 5.47
N GLY A 156 11.13 13.17 5.36
CA GLY A 156 10.81 12.20 6.40
C GLY A 156 9.34 12.13 6.82
N SER A 157 8.43 12.54 5.93
CA SER A 157 6.99 12.55 6.18
C SER A 157 6.34 11.16 6.13
N THR A 158 6.97 10.18 5.47
CA THR A 158 6.43 8.84 5.30
C THR A 158 7.36 7.75 5.82
N TYR A 159 6.79 6.62 6.21
CA TYR A 159 7.53 5.38 6.49
C TYR A 159 7.26 4.36 5.39
N LEU A 160 8.22 3.49 5.10
CA LEU A 160 8.07 2.35 4.19
C LEU A 160 6.93 1.42 4.61
N GLY A 161 6.64 1.35 5.91
CA GLY A 161 5.45 0.68 6.42
C GLY A 161 5.37 0.61 7.94
N ARG A 162 4.27 0.00 8.38
CA ARG A 162 4.02 -0.42 9.77
C ARG A 162 3.27 -1.76 9.81
N PRO A 163 3.47 -2.59 10.84
CA PRO A 163 2.91 -3.94 10.88
C PRO A 163 1.45 -3.92 11.36
N TRP A 164 0.47 -3.98 10.47
CA TRP A 164 -0.94 -4.05 10.92
C TRP A 164 -1.22 -5.30 11.79
N ASN A 165 -0.46 -6.38 11.59
CA ASN A 165 -0.51 -7.57 12.45
C ASN A 165 0.91 -8.15 12.68
N PRO A 166 1.11 -9.02 13.70
CA PRO A 166 2.44 -9.43 14.17
C PRO A 166 3.34 -10.20 13.18
N TYR A 167 2.79 -10.71 12.08
CA TYR A 167 3.56 -11.46 11.07
C TYR A 167 3.75 -10.65 9.79
N ALA A 168 3.59 -9.33 9.83
CA ALA A 168 3.69 -8.46 8.68
C ALA A 168 4.99 -8.67 7.89
N ARG A 169 4.89 -8.79 6.56
CA ARG A 169 6.05 -8.99 5.67
C ARG A 169 6.09 -8.01 4.52
N VAL A 170 7.17 -7.24 4.45
CA VAL A 170 7.39 -6.23 3.41
C VAL A 170 8.88 -6.18 3.05
N VAL A 171 9.18 -6.21 1.76
CA VAL A 171 10.54 -6.09 1.22
C VAL A 171 10.60 -4.95 0.20
N TRP A 172 11.52 -4.02 0.40
CA TRP A 172 11.89 -3.02 -0.61
C TRP A 172 13.27 -3.34 -1.17
N GLN A 173 13.38 -3.58 -2.47
CA GLN A 173 14.63 -3.97 -3.09
C GLN A 173 14.90 -3.29 -4.42
N ASN A 174 16.18 -3.03 -4.71
CA ASN A 174 16.63 -2.40 -5.95
C ASN A 174 15.89 -1.08 -6.27
N SER A 175 15.41 -0.37 -5.25
CA SER A 175 14.47 0.74 -5.39
C SER A 175 15.11 2.09 -5.08
N GLU A 176 14.59 3.16 -5.67
CA GLU A 176 14.98 4.54 -5.39
C GLU A 176 14.03 5.15 -4.35
N LEU A 177 14.56 5.54 -3.20
CA LEU A 177 13.82 6.12 -2.08
C LEU A 177 14.24 7.58 -1.90
N SER A 178 13.36 8.53 -2.18
CA SER A 178 13.64 9.96 -1.96
C SER A 178 13.68 10.31 -0.47
N ASP A 179 14.07 11.55 -0.16
CA ASP A 179 14.10 12.13 1.18
C ASP A 179 12.72 12.26 1.86
N VAL A 180 11.62 11.96 1.16
CA VAL A 180 10.27 11.84 1.75
C VAL A 180 10.23 10.70 2.77
N VAL A 181 11.03 9.65 2.57
CA VAL A 181 11.11 8.50 3.46
C VAL A 181 11.85 8.88 4.74
N ASN A 182 11.21 8.62 5.87
CA ASN A 182 11.74 8.87 7.19
C ASN A 182 13.05 8.08 7.38
N PRO A 183 14.09 8.68 8.00
CA PRO A 183 15.34 7.99 8.28
C PRO A 183 15.16 6.69 9.06
N ALA A 184 14.16 6.58 9.93
CA ALA A 184 13.85 5.34 10.65
C ALA A 184 13.34 4.20 9.74
N GLY A 185 12.84 4.51 8.55
CA GLY A 185 12.35 3.56 7.55
C GLY A 185 10.98 2.98 7.89
N TRP A 186 10.86 2.35 9.06
CA TRP A 186 9.67 1.63 9.52
C TRP A 186 9.12 2.24 10.80
N ALA A 187 7.82 2.06 11.05
CA ALA A 187 7.17 2.47 12.28
C ALA A 187 6.48 1.30 12.96
N ILE A 188 6.35 1.38 14.29
CA ILE A 188 5.46 0.49 15.03
C ILE A 188 3.99 0.79 14.71
N TRP A 189 3.12 -0.20 14.83
CA TRP A 189 1.67 -0.01 14.65
C TRP A 189 1.06 0.66 15.88
N ASP A 190 1.25 0.04 17.04
CA ASP A 190 0.95 0.55 18.37
C ASP A 190 1.85 -0.17 19.40
N SER A 191 1.71 0.16 20.68
CA SER A 191 2.50 -0.45 21.76
C SER A 191 2.10 -1.90 22.09
N ALA A 192 0.97 -2.39 21.57
CA ALA A 192 0.43 -3.72 21.86
C ALA A 192 0.77 -4.75 20.77
N THR A 193 1.11 -4.28 19.58
CA THR A 193 1.43 -5.14 18.43
C THR A 193 2.85 -5.66 18.55
N SER A 194 2.99 -6.98 18.72
CA SER A 194 4.30 -7.64 18.71
C SER A 194 5.01 -7.44 17.37
N THR A 195 6.30 -7.13 17.42
CA THR A 195 7.18 -7.04 16.25
C THR A 195 8.15 -8.22 16.12
N ALA A 196 8.06 -9.21 17.00
CA ALA A 196 9.00 -10.33 17.07
C ALA A 196 9.06 -11.16 15.77
N ASP A 197 7.93 -11.31 15.08
CA ASP A 197 7.79 -12.11 13.86
C ASP A 197 7.61 -11.26 12.59
N VAL A 198 7.81 -9.94 12.71
CA VAL A 198 7.73 -9.01 11.57
C VAL A 198 8.96 -9.16 10.68
N THR A 199 8.73 -9.30 9.38
CA THR A 199 9.80 -9.37 8.37
C THR A 199 9.78 -8.14 7.50
N PHE A 200 10.50 -7.10 7.93
CA PHE A 200 10.74 -5.89 7.14
C PHE A 200 12.18 -5.85 6.68
N LYS A 201 12.38 -5.73 5.37
CA LYS A 201 13.72 -5.81 4.76
C LYS A 201 13.90 -4.79 3.66
N GLU A 202 15.14 -4.33 3.55
CA GLU A 202 15.62 -3.48 2.47
C GLU A 202 16.83 -4.14 1.80
N PHE A 203 16.95 -4.06 0.48
CA PHE A 203 18.10 -4.62 -0.23
C PHE A 203 18.47 -3.81 -1.47
N ASN A 204 19.71 -3.33 -1.55
CA ASN A 204 20.22 -2.60 -2.72
C ASN A 204 19.33 -1.39 -3.12
N ASN A 205 18.77 -0.69 -2.14
CA ASN A 205 18.04 0.55 -2.38
C ASN A 205 19.03 1.72 -2.54
N SER A 206 18.60 2.79 -3.19
CA SER A 206 19.37 4.01 -3.43
C SER A 206 18.52 5.26 -3.17
N GLY A 207 19.12 6.45 -3.19
CA GLY A 207 18.44 7.71 -2.91
C GLY A 207 18.54 8.16 -1.45
N ALA A 208 18.14 9.40 -1.17
CA ALA A 208 18.34 10.04 0.14
C ALA A 208 17.58 9.36 1.29
N GLY A 209 16.48 8.65 1.00
CA GLY A 209 15.71 7.88 1.98
C GLY A 209 16.26 6.47 2.25
N ALA A 210 17.12 5.97 1.36
CA ALA A 210 17.73 4.64 1.44
C ALA A 210 18.98 4.66 2.35
N ALA A 211 18.78 4.82 3.66
CA ALA A 211 19.83 4.56 4.63
C ALA A 211 19.97 3.04 4.87
N THR A 212 21.21 2.56 5.00
CA THR A 212 21.57 1.14 5.07
C THR A 212 21.12 0.47 6.37
N ASP A 213 20.69 -0.79 6.29
CA ASP A 213 20.38 -1.70 7.41
C ASP A 213 19.32 -1.22 8.42
N LYS A 214 18.12 -0.93 7.93
CA LYS A 214 16.95 -0.71 8.79
C LYS A 214 16.25 -2.03 9.05
N GLY A 215 16.53 -2.62 10.22
CA GLY A 215 15.77 -3.75 10.74
C GLY A 215 14.31 -3.37 11.07
N PRO A 216 13.45 -4.34 11.39
CA PRO A 216 12.08 -4.06 11.84
C PRO A 216 12.10 -3.12 13.06
N PRO A 217 11.08 -2.27 13.22
CA PRO A 217 11.04 -1.30 14.29
C PRO A 217 10.96 -2.02 15.64
N SER A 218 11.89 -1.72 16.54
CA SER A 218 11.86 -2.20 17.93
C SER A 218 11.02 -1.25 18.78
N ALA A 219 10.08 -1.79 19.57
CA ALA A 219 9.55 -1.03 20.69
C ALA A 219 10.72 -0.78 21.66
N VAL A 220 11.04 0.49 21.92
CA VAL A 220 12.02 0.85 22.95
C VAL A 220 11.46 0.35 24.28
N SER A 221 12.20 -0.55 24.94
CA SER A 221 11.90 -1.05 26.29
C SER A 221 11.95 0.05 27.33
#